data_AF-A0A645AFI8-F1
#
_entry.id   AF-A0A645AFI8-F1
#
_cell.length_a   1.000
_cell.length_b   1.000
_cell.length_c   1.000
_cell.angle_alpha   90.00
_cell.angle_beta   90.00
_cell.angle_gamma   90.00
#
_symmetry.space_group_name_H-M   'P 1'
#
loop_
_entity.id
_entity.type
_entity.pdbx_description
1 polymer ?
#
loop_
_entity_poly.entity_id
_entity_poly.type
_entity_poly.pdbx_seq_one_letter_code
_entity_poly.pdbx_strand_id
1 'polypeptide(L)'
;MKSFWLWILAVVLAGSIMVYQRLTGPTTPVRGSVEYLGETVKYKMLRTWGGDDGARIEVKTSNPDAAGVVQYRRFKSNDEWKVLVLKNDSGLLSAQLPALPPAGKMMYQVFLFDRSNHIALTEEPVILRYKGEVPAGVLIPHVLLMILSMIFSVRAGFEALKRRRQLVSLAFLSMITLLIGGMIFGPIMQKFAFNAYWTGWPAGHDLTDNKTAVSLIFWIVAWIIVRKNPQKRGWVLAACIIQLAVYLIPHSVLGSEIDFTQPQFHQP
;
A
#
# COMPACT_ATOMS: atom_id res chain seq x y z
N MET A 1 3.49 36.59 9.41
CA MET A 1 2.21 36.07 8.87
C MET A 1 2.34 35.21 7.60
N LYS A 2 3.23 35.51 6.63
CA LYS A 2 3.35 34.72 5.36
C LYS A 2 3.94 33.29 5.48
N SER A 3 4.67 32.95 6.55
CA SER A 3 5.33 31.63 6.69
C SER A 3 4.40 30.57 7.29
N PHE A 4 3.54 30.94 8.23
CA PHE A 4 2.62 30.03 8.91
C PHE A 4 1.59 29.42 7.94
N TRP A 5 1.01 30.24 7.06
CA TRP A 5 0.10 29.76 6.01
C TRP A 5 0.74 28.76 5.04
N LEU A 6 2.04 28.89 4.75
CA LEU A 6 2.75 27.92 3.90
C LEU A 6 2.93 26.57 4.60
N TRP A 7 3.05 26.56 5.92
CA TRP A 7 3.05 25.33 6.71
C TRP A 7 1.69 24.67 6.74
N ILE A 8 0.61 25.45 6.96
CA ILE A 8 -0.75 24.92 6.88
C ILE A 8 -0.99 24.29 5.51
N LEU A 9 -0.66 25.01 4.42
CA LEU A 9 -0.84 24.49 3.07
C LEU A 9 -0.02 23.23 2.80
N ALA A 10 1.22 23.16 3.30
CA ALA A 10 2.06 21.97 3.18
C ALA A 10 1.47 20.77 3.92
N VAL A 11 0.94 20.98 5.14
CA VAL A 11 0.28 19.94 5.94
C VAL A 11 -1.01 19.47 5.27
N VAL A 12 -1.84 20.38 4.78
CA VAL A 12 -3.09 20.04 4.08
C VAL A 12 -2.79 19.25 2.80
N LEU A 13 -1.80 19.67 2.01
CA LEU A 13 -1.43 18.96 0.78
C LEU A 13 -0.87 17.56 1.09
N ALA A 14 0.05 17.45 2.07
CA ALA A 14 0.60 16.16 2.50
C ALA A 14 -0.50 15.22 3.02
N GLY A 15 -1.43 15.74 3.83
CA GLY A 15 -2.58 15.00 4.34
C GLY A 15 -3.51 14.52 3.22
N SER A 16 -3.77 15.38 2.23
CA SER A 16 -4.60 15.04 1.07
C SER A 16 -3.98 13.89 0.25
N ILE A 17 -2.66 13.94 0.02
CA ILE A 17 -1.91 12.87 -0.67
C ILE A 17 -1.95 11.57 0.13
N MET A 18 -1.78 11.64 1.45
CA MET A 18 -1.86 10.46 2.32
C MET A 18 -3.24 9.80 2.26
N VAL A 19 -4.31 10.60 2.29
CA VAL A 19 -5.68 10.09 2.14
C VAL A 19 -5.87 9.46 0.77
N TYR A 20 -5.43 10.12 -0.30
CA TYR A 20 -5.47 9.57 -1.66
C TYR A 20 -4.75 8.21 -1.74
N GLN A 21 -3.52 8.10 -1.23
CA GLN A 21 -2.76 6.85 -1.23
C GLN A 21 -3.45 5.74 -0.44
N ARG A 22 -4.08 6.07 0.68
CA ARG A 22 -4.84 5.10 1.48
C ARG A 22 -6.08 4.62 0.74
N LEU A 23 -6.76 5.49 0.00
CA LEU A 23 -7.95 5.14 -0.76
C LEU A 23 -7.62 4.30 -2.00
N THR A 24 -6.57 4.66 -2.75
CA THR A 24 -6.15 3.97 -3.98
C THR A 24 -5.21 2.79 -3.71
N GLY A 25 -4.85 2.53 -2.45
CA GLY A 25 -3.92 1.47 -2.07
C GLY A 25 -4.49 0.07 -2.30
N PRO A 26 -3.65 -0.93 -2.66
CA PRO A 26 -4.09 -2.30 -2.92
C PRO A 26 -4.52 -3.05 -1.65
N THR A 27 -4.33 -2.46 -0.47
CA THR A 27 -4.75 -3.02 0.82
C THR A 27 -6.18 -2.63 1.20
N THR A 28 -6.81 -1.71 0.46
CA THR A 28 -8.18 -1.27 0.72
C THR A 28 -9.18 -2.37 0.35
N PRO A 29 -10.00 -2.84 1.30
CA PRO A 29 -10.94 -3.94 1.04
C PRO A 29 -11.96 -3.55 -0.03
N VAL A 30 -12.35 -4.53 -0.86
CA VAL A 30 -13.44 -4.35 -1.83
C VAL A 30 -14.76 -4.37 -1.06
N ARG A 31 -15.58 -3.34 -1.23
CA ARG A 31 -16.87 -3.21 -0.57
C ARG A 31 -17.96 -3.07 -1.63
N GLY A 32 -19.11 -3.62 -1.33
CA GLY A 32 -20.30 -3.49 -2.16
C GLY A 32 -21.49 -4.09 -1.45
N SER A 33 -22.56 -4.25 -2.22
CA SER A 33 -23.79 -4.88 -1.77
C SER A 33 -24.41 -5.68 -2.90
N VAL A 34 -25.03 -6.79 -2.56
CA VAL A 34 -25.86 -7.58 -3.48
C VAL A 34 -27.24 -7.77 -2.88
N GLU A 35 -28.24 -7.95 -3.72
CA GLU A 35 -29.53 -8.48 -3.28
C GLU A 35 -29.41 -10.00 -3.17
N TYR A 36 -29.81 -10.55 -2.02
CA TYR A 36 -29.76 -11.96 -1.71
C TYR A 36 -30.97 -12.31 -0.85
N LEU A 37 -31.80 -13.26 -1.31
CA LEU A 37 -33.01 -13.70 -0.60
C LEU A 37 -33.96 -12.55 -0.23
N GLY A 38 -34.09 -11.53 -1.10
CA GLY A 38 -34.94 -10.36 -0.87
C GLY A 38 -34.35 -9.30 0.05
N GLU A 39 -33.09 -9.46 0.48
CA GLU A 39 -32.41 -8.51 1.35
C GLU A 39 -31.08 -8.00 0.77
N THR A 40 -30.69 -6.79 1.17
CA THR A 40 -29.40 -6.21 0.75
C THR A 40 -28.27 -6.68 1.67
N VAL A 41 -27.44 -7.59 1.18
CA VAL A 41 -26.24 -8.07 1.88
C VAL A 41 -25.05 -7.16 1.56
N LYS A 42 -24.55 -6.43 2.55
CA LYS A 42 -23.32 -5.64 2.44
C LYS A 42 -22.11 -6.52 2.73
N TYR A 43 -21.09 -6.42 1.90
CA TYR A 43 -19.89 -7.24 2.04
C TYR A 43 -18.60 -6.40 2.07
N LYS A 44 -17.54 -6.99 2.64
CA LYS A 44 -16.20 -6.41 2.72
C LYS A 44 -15.16 -7.51 2.46
N MET A 45 -14.70 -7.60 1.21
CA MET A 45 -13.69 -8.57 0.80
C MET A 45 -12.28 -8.05 1.09
N LEU A 46 -11.51 -8.82 1.86
CA LEU A 46 -10.15 -8.49 2.25
C LEU A 46 -9.20 -8.53 1.05
N ARG A 47 -8.26 -7.58 0.98
CA ARG A 47 -7.13 -7.59 0.03
C ARG A 47 -5.77 -7.75 0.70
N THR A 48 -5.72 -7.76 2.03
CA THR A 48 -4.52 -8.06 2.79
C THR A 48 -4.82 -8.91 4.02
N TRP A 49 -3.92 -9.83 4.34
CA TRP A 49 -3.97 -10.65 5.55
C TRP A 49 -2.61 -10.62 6.25
N GLY A 50 -2.62 -10.45 7.58
CA GLY A 50 -1.42 -10.24 8.39
C GLY A 50 -1.14 -11.34 9.43
N GLY A 51 -1.89 -12.44 9.41
CA GLY A 51 -1.71 -13.55 10.35
C GLY A 51 -0.90 -14.70 9.73
N ASP A 52 -0.31 -15.51 10.60
CA ASP A 52 0.38 -16.76 10.24
C ASP A 52 -0.62 -17.86 9.81
N ASP A 53 -1.90 -17.65 10.13
CA ASP A 53 -3.00 -18.50 9.77
C ASP A 53 -3.62 -18.12 8.41
N GLY A 54 -4.58 -18.92 8.01
CA GLY A 54 -5.35 -18.68 6.80
C GLY A 54 -6.27 -17.47 6.90
N ALA A 55 -6.44 -16.73 5.79
CA ALA A 55 -7.30 -15.56 5.80
C ALA A 55 -8.78 -15.92 5.99
N ARG A 56 -9.41 -15.31 6.99
CA ARG A 56 -10.83 -15.53 7.28
C ARG A 56 -11.70 -14.63 6.40
N ILE A 57 -12.50 -15.26 5.55
CA ILE A 57 -13.52 -14.60 4.73
C ILE A 57 -14.85 -14.68 5.47
N GLU A 58 -15.53 -13.55 5.58
CA GLU A 58 -16.78 -13.43 6.32
C GLU A 58 -17.80 -12.62 5.52
N VAL A 59 -19.04 -13.12 5.50
CA VAL A 59 -20.20 -12.45 4.92
C VAL A 59 -21.33 -12.52 5.93
N LYS A 60 -21.83 -11.36 6.35
CA LYS A 60 -22.95 -11.28 7.28
C LYS A 60 -24.25 -11.21 6.50
N THR A 61 -25.18 -12.07 6.87
CA THR A 61 -26.53 -12.17 6.35
C THR A 61 -27.50 -12.31 7.51
N SER A 62 -28.73 -11.87 7.32
CA SER A 62 -29.85 -12.04 8.25
C SER A 62 -30.46 -13.44 8.18
N ASN A 63 -30.21 -14.16 7.09
CA ASN A 63 -30.84 -15.45 6.84
C ASN A 63 -29.99 -16.62 7.39
N PRO A 64 -30.50 -17.41 8.34
CA PRO A 64 -29.79 -18.55 8.94
C PRO A 64 -29.60 -19.73 7.98
N ASP A 65 -30.37 -19.81 6.90
CA ASP A 65 -30.25 -20.84 5.86
C ASP A 65 -29.38 -20.40 4.68
N ALA A 66 -28.74 -19.24 4.79
CA ALA A 66 -27.84 -18.76 3.76
C ALA A 66 -26.73 -19.78 3.49
N ALA A 67 -26.39 -19.93 2.21
CA ALA A 67 -25.36 -20.83 1.76
C ALA A 67 -24.49 -20.14 0.71
N GLY A 68 -23.24 -20.57 0.64
CA GLY A 68 -22.32 -20.03 -0.34
C GLY A 68 -20.98 -20.72 -0.31
N VAL A 69 -20.14 -20.35 -1.26
CA VAL A 69 -18.80 -20.89 -1.41
C VAL A 69 -17.81 -19.76 -1.64
N VAL A 70 -16.56 -20.04 -1.31
CA VAL A 70 -15.43 -19.27 -1.81
C VAL A 70 -14.63 -20.15 -2.76
N GLN A 71 -14.49 -19.70 -4.00
CA GLN A 71 -13.52 -20.29 -4.91
C GLN A 71 -12.20 -19.54 -4.78
N TYR A 72 -11.08 -20.25 -4.82
CA TYR A 72 -9.77 -19.64 -4.66
C TYR A 72 -8.68 -20.42 -5.41
N ARG A 73 -7.60 -19.71 -5.73
CA ARG A 73 -6.33 -20.28 -6.21
C ARG A 73 -5.18 -19.31 -5.93
N ARG A 74 -3.94 -19.81 -5.96
CA ARG A 74 -2.78 -18.91 -5.84
C ARG A 74 -2.74 -17.96 -7.05
N PHE A 75 -2.28 -16.74 -6.84
CA PHE A 75 -2.10 -15.76 -7.92
C PHE A 75 -0.82 -16.09 -8.69
N LYS A 76 -0.81 -15.90 -10.01
CA LYS A 76 0.28 -16.37 -10.90
C LYS A 76 0.70 -17.80 -10.61
N SER A 77 -0.25 -18.72 -10.69
CA SER A 77 -0.01 -20.15 -10.61
C SER A 77 -0.77 -20.88 -11.73
N ASN A 78 -0.35 -22.11 -12.00
CA ASN A 78 -1.08 -23.03 -12.87
C ASN A 78 -2.11 -23.86 -12.08
N ASP A 79 -2.52 -23.39 -10.90
CA ASP A 79 -3.48 -24.11 -10.09
C ASP A 79 -4.90 -24.01 -10.68
N GLU A 80 -5.62 -25.11 -10.57
CA GLU A 80 -7.06 -25.12 -10.74
C GLU A 80 -7.76 -24.39 -9.59
N TRP A 81 -8.96 -23.87 -9.86
CA TRP A 81 -9.81 -23.27 -8.83
C TRP A 81 -10.27 -24.33 -7.84
N LYS A 82 -9.99 -24.09 -6.56
CA LYS A 82 -10.49 -24.88 -5.44
C LYS A 82 -11.69 -24.19 -4.82
N VAL A 83 -12.58 -24.97 -4.22
CA VAL A 83 -13.83 -24.46 -3.62
C VAL A 83 -13.87 -24.83 -2.14
N LEU A 84 -14.20 -23.87 -1.29
CA LEU A 84 -14.54 -24.09 0.12
C LEU A 84 -15.99 -23.68 0.35
N VAL A 85 -16.73 -24.51 1.06
CA VAL A 85 -18.07 -24.19 1.52
C VAL A 85 -17.97 -23.21 2.70
N LEU A 86 -18.77 -22.14 2.65
CA LEU A 86 -18.91 -21.23 3.78
C LEU A 86 -19.70 -21.93 4.89
N LYS A 87 -19.14 -21.96 6.09
CA LYS A 87 -19.86 -22.42 7.29
C LYS A 87 -20.78 -21.29 7.73
N ASN A 88 -22.07 -21.61 7.89
CA ASN A 88 -23.05 -20.69 8.43
C ASN A 88 -23.15 -20.86 9.95
N ASP A 89 -22.89 -19.79 10.68
CA ASP A 89 -23.13 -19.68 12.11
C ASP A 89 -24.15 -18.56 12.35
N SER A 90 -25.43 -18.92 12.37
CA SER A 90 -26.55 -18.00 12.67
C SER A 90 -26.56 -16.71 11.82
N GLY A 91 -26.29 -16.83 10.52
CA GLY A 91 -26.23 -15.68 9.59
C GLY A 91 -24.82 -15.12 9.38
N LEU A 92 -23.79 -15.67 10.03
CA LEU A 92 -22.40 -15.40 9.70
C LEU A 92 -21.84 -16.52 8.82
N LEU A 93 -21.74 -16.25 7.52
CA LEU A 93 -21.05 -17.15 6.59
C LEU A 93 -19.55 -16.92 6.67
N SER A 94 -18.78 -17.97 6.95
CA SER A 94 -17.33 -17.85 7.02
C SER A 94 -16.56 -19.07 6.49
N ALA A 95 -15.41 -18.81 5.90
CA ALA A 95 -14.43 -19.82 5.53
C ALA A 95 -13.01 -19.29 5.77
N GLN A 96 -12.07 -20.21 5.97
CA GLN A 96 -10.66 -19.89 6.12
C GLN A 96 -9.91 -20.33 4.86
N LEU A 97 -9.36 -19.37 4.12
CA LEU A 97 -8.47 -19.64 2.99
C LEU A 97 -7.15 -20.22 3.51
N PRO A 98 -6.44 -21.08 2.77
CA PRO A 98 -5.14 -21.59 3.20
C PRO A 98 -4.13 -20.47 3.49
N ALA A 99 -3.24 -20.68 4.45
CA ALA A 99 -2.13 -19.77 4.69
C ALA A 99 -1.17 -19.76 3.49
N LEU A 100 -0.57 -18.60 3.22
CA LEU A 100 0.54 -18.44 2.27
C LEU A 100 1.69 -17.71 2.97
N PRO A 101 2.94 -17.95 2.53
CA PRO A 101 4.08 -17.19 3.04
C PRO A 101 3.92 -15.69 2.73
N PRO A 102 4.61 -14.81 3.48
CA PRO A 102 4.68 -13.38 3.17
C PRO A 102 5.03 -13.11 1.70
N ALA A 103 4.40 -12.08 1.12
CA ALA A 103 4.45 -11.77 -0.32
C ALA A 103 3.70 -12.74 -1.24
N GLY A 104 3.16 -13.84 -0.71
CA GLY A 104 2.21 -14.69 -1.40
C GLY A 104 0.90 -13.96 -1.69
N LYS A 105 0.35 -14.21 -2.87
CA LYS A 105 -0.95 -13.68 -3.29
C LYS A 105 -1.90 -14.82 -3.62
N MET A 106 -3.17 -14.63 -3.26
CA MET A 106 -4.27 -15.54 -3.58
C MET A 106 -5.36 -14.76 -4.30
N MET A 107 -5.95 -15.36 -5.33
CA MET A 107 -7.20 -14.88 -5.90
C MET A 107 -8.34 -15.67 -5.28
N TYR A 108 -9.40 -14.99 -4.90
CA TYR A 108 -10.61 -15.63 -4.43
C TYR A 108 -11.85 -14.87 -4.86
N GLN A 109 -12.98 -15.57 -4.97
CA GLN A 109 -14.26 -14.99 -5.28
C GLN A 109 -15.34 -15.71 -4.48
N VAL A 110 -16.28 -14.94 -3.95
CA VAL A 110 -17.33 -15.45 -3.06
C VAL A 110 -18.64 -15.45 -3.80
N PHE A 111 -19.36 -16.57 -3.70
CA PHE A 111 -20.67 -16.76 -4.30
C PHE A 111 -21.66 -17.14 -3.21
N LEU A 112 -22.82 -16.50 -3.23
CA LEU A 112 -23.98 -16.89 -2.43
C LEU A 112 -24.95 -17.68 -3.29
N PHE A 113 -25.63 -18.64 -2.70
CA PHE A 113 -26.57 -19.53 -3.39
C PHE A 113 -28.00 -19.20 -3.00
N ASP A 114 -28.83 -18.92 -4.00
CA ASP A 114 -30.27 -18.73 -3.84
C ASP A 114 -31.00 -19.69 -4.77
N ARG A 115 -31.45 -20.82 -4.22
CA ARG A 115 -32.15 -21.91 -4.94
C ARG A 115 -31.39 -22.36 -6.20
N SER A 116 -31.66 -21.74 -7.35
CA SER A 116 -31.04 -22.02 -8.66
C SER A 116 -30.00 -20.98 -9.11
N ASN A 117 -29.82 -19.88 -8.39
CA ASN A 117 -28.95 -18.77 -8.78
C ASN A 117 -27.66 -18.76 -7.97
N HIS A 118 -26.57 -18.40 -8.64
CA HIS A 118 -25.28 -18.11 -8.03
C HIS A 118 -25.03 -16.60 -8.09
N ILE A 119 -25.02 -15.95 -6.93
CA ILE A 119 -24.81 -14.51 -6.82
C ILE A 119 -23.35 -14.27 -6.44
N ALA A 120 -22.56 -13.81 -7.41
CA ALA A 120 -21.18 -13.39 -7.15
C ALA A 120 -21.18 -12.09 -6.32
N LEU A 121 -20.43 -12.05 -5.22
CA LEU A 121 -20.30 -10.82 -4.44
C LEU A 121 -19.51 -9.77 -5.20
N THR A 122 -18.45 -10.19 -5.90
CA THR A 122 -17.62 -9.32 -6.75
C THR A 122 -17.65 -9.83 -8.18
N GLU A 123 -17.66 -8.91 -9.16
CA GLU A 123 -17.59 -9.27 -10.60
C GLU A 123 -16.26 -9.93 -10.94
N GLU A 124 -15.16 -9.34 -10.47
CA GLU A 124 -13.81 -9.87 -10.62
C GLU A 124 -13.32 -10.58 -9.34
N PRO A 125 -12.43 -11.58 -9.46
CA PRO A 125 -11.77 -12.17 -8.31
C PRO A 125 -10.94 -11.15 -7.51
N VAL A 126 -11.05 -11.23 -6.19
CA VAL A 126 -10.30 -10.38 -5.28
C VAL A 126 -8.90 -10.93 -5.09
N ILE A 127 -7.88 -10.09 -5.31
CA ILE A 127 -6.49 -10.43 -5.01
C ILE A 127 -6.19 -10.09 -3.55
N LEU A 128 -5.92 -11.13 -2.76
CA LEU A 128 -5.49 -11.09 -1.37
C LEU A 128 -3.96 -11.21 -1.30
N ARG A 129 -3.30 -10.30 -0.60
CA ARG A 129 -1.86 -10.36 -0.30
C ARG A 129 -1.58 -10.71 1.15
N TYR A 130 -0.76 -11.73 1.37
CA TYR A 130 -0.28 -12.12 2.69
C TYR A 130 0.95 -11.30 3.05
N LYS A 131 1.01 -10.82 4.29
CA LYS A 131 2.12 -10.06 4.84
C LYS A 131 2.42 -10.54 6.26
N GLY A 132 3.67 -10.43 6.67
CA GLY A 132 4.04 -10.60 8.08
C GLY A 132 3.57 -9.43 8.94
N GLU A 133 3.57 -9.65 10.26
CA GLU A 133 3.35 -8.60 11.23
C GLU A 133 4.54 -7.63 11.25
N VAL A 134 4.25 -6.33 11.20
CA VAL A 134 5.27 -5.28 11.30
C VAL A 134 5.16 -4.67 12.70
N PRO A 135 6.23 -4.74 13.53
CA PRO A 135 6.23 -4.15 14.85
C PRO A 135 5.88 -2.65 14.80
N ALA A 136 5.03 -2.20 15.73
CA ALA A 136 4.64 -0.79 15.82
C ALA A 136 5.85 0.15 15.98
N GLY A 137 6.91 -0.30 16.65
CA GLY A 137 8.17 0.43 16.80
C GLY A 137 8.93 0.68 15.50
N VAL A 138 8.59 -0.02 14.40
CA VAL A 138 9.15 0.23 13.06
C VAL A 138 8.13 0.99 12.20
N LEU A 139 6.87 0.56 12.24
CA LEU A 139 5.79 1.14 11.43
C LEU A 139 5.55 2.62 11.77
N ILE A 140 5.46 2.96 13.05
CA ILE A 140 5.15 4.33 13.49
C ILE A 140 6.27 5.31 13.09
N PRO A 141 7.56 5.05 13.38
CA PRO A 141 8.64 5.93 12.91
C PRO A 141 8.71 6.04 11.40
N HIS A 142 8.52 4.93 10.66
CA HIS A 142 8.49 4.95 9.20
C HIS A 142 7.44 5.93 8.66
N VAL A 143 6.17 5.74 9.05
CA VAL A 143 5.05 6.56 8.57
C VAL A 143 5.23 8.03 8.96
N LEU A 144 5.68 8.30 10.19
CA LEU A 144 5.93 9.66 10.66
C LEU A 144 7.00 10.36 9.81
N LEU A 145 8.13 9.69 9.54
CA LEU A 145 9.21 10.25 8.72
C LEU A 145 8.79 10.47 7.28
N MET A 146 7.98 9.58 6.71
CA MET A 146 7.43 9.74 5.36
C MET A 146 6.47 10.94 5.25
N ILE A 147 5.63 11.16 6.27
CA ILE A 147 4.75 12.34 6.35
C ILE A 147 5.60 13.62 6.49
N LEU A 148 6.56 13.63 7.42
CA LEU A 148 7.45 14.77 7.62
C LEU A 148 8.24 15.11 6.35
N SER A 149 8.74 14.11 5.64
CA SER A 149 9.41 14.28 4.35
C SER A 149 8.52 15.02 3.35
N MET A 150 7.26 14.61 3.21
CA MET A 150 6.32 15.26 2.30
C MET A 150 6.03 16.71 2.72
N ILE A 151 5.81 16.96 4.02
CA ILE A 151 5.56 18.31 4.53
C ILE A 151 6.76 19.23 4.25
N PHE A 152 7.98 18.78 4.57
CA PHE A 152 9.19 19.55 4.32
C PHE A 152 9.43 19.77 2.83
N SER A 153 9.15 18.77 2.00
CA SER A 153 9.27 18.83 0.54
C SER A 153 8.38 19.90 -0.07
N VAL A 154 7.08 19.89 0.27
CA VAL A 154 6.13 20.90 -0.19
C VAL A 154 6.50 22.29 0.34
N ARG A 155 6.90 22.37 1.61
CA ARG A 155 7.33 23.64 2.21
C ARG A 155 8.58 24.20 1.53
N ALA A 156 9.53 23.35 1.16
CA ALA A 156 10.73 23.70 0.40
C ALA A 156 10.37 24.17 -1.03
N GLY A 157 9.41 23.50 -1.69
CA GLY A 157 8.88 23.92 -2.99
C GLY A 157 8.28 25.33 -2.96
N PHE A 158 7.46 25.64 -1.95
CA PHE A 158 6.93 27.00 -1.77
C PHE A 158 8.01 28.03 -1.45
N GLU A 159 9.04 27.65 -0.69
CA GLU A 159 10.20 28.52 -0.39
C GLU A 159 11.00 28.84 -1.65
N ALA A 160 11.15 27.86 -2.56
CA ALA A 160 11.84 28.02 -3.83
C ALA A 160 11.15 29.07 -4.71
N LEU A 161 9.82 29.16 -4.70
CA LEU A 161 9.07 30.17 -5.45
C LEU A 161 9.30 31.59 -4.91
N LYS A 162 9.30 31.76 -3.57
CA LYS A 162 9.31 33.08 -2.91
C LYS A 162 10.70 33.59 -2.50
N ARG A 163 11.78 32.93 -2.90
CA ARG A 163 13.18 33.41 -2.80
C ARG A 163 13.59 33.75 -1.35
N ARG A 164 13.35 32.82 -0.43
CA ARG A 164 13.54 33.02 1.01
C ARG A 164 14.71 32.23 1.59
N ARG A 165 15.14 32.63 2.81
CA ARG A 165 16.40 32.25 3.46
C ARG A 165 16.47 30.80 3.96
N GLN A 166 15.33 30.10 4.11
CA GLN A 166 15.29 28.76 4.73
C GLN A 166 15.41 27.60 3.72
N LEU A 167 15.66 27.89 2.44
CA LEU A 167 15.64 26.90 1.36
C LEU A 167 16.61 25.72 1.60
N VAL A 168 17.85 26.01 2.04
CA VAL A 168 18.89 24.99 2.31
C VAL A 168 18.45 24.06 3.44
N SER A 169 17.93 24.63 4.55
CA SER A 169 17.49 23.87 5.71
C SER A 169 16.29 22.99 5.39
N LEU A 170 15.31 23.51 4.64
CA LEU A 170 14.13 22.73 4.23
C LEU A 170 14.49 21.63 3.24
N ALA A 171 15.41 21.88 2.30
CA ALA A 171 15.91 20.85 1.39
C ALA A 171 16.65 19.74 2.15
N PHE A 172 17.48 20.11 3.13
CA PHE A 172 18.16 19.16 4.01
C PHE A 172 17.16 18.31 4.81
N LEU A 173 16.16 18.94 5.43
CA LEU A 173 15.13 18.25 6.21
C LEU A 173 14.32 17.29 5.34
N SER A 174 13.95 17.69 4.12
CA SER A 174 13.23 16.83 3.17
C SER A 174 14.06 15.60 2.78
N MET A 175 15.36 15.82 2.50
CA MET A 175 16.31 14.77 2.15
C MET A 175 16.53 13.80 3.31
N ILE A 176 16.83 14.29 4.51
CA ILE A 176 17.19 13.42 5.65
C ILE A 176 15.99 12.63 6.16
N THR A 177 14.79 13.22 6.19
CA THR A 177 13.58 12.50 6.58
C THR A 177 13.17 11.46 5.54
N LEU A 178 13.36 11.74 4.24
CA LEU A 178 13.16 10.75 3.18
C LEU A 178 14.20 9.62 3.24
N LEU A 179 15.46 9.95 3.53
CA LEU A 179 16.52 8.97 3.66
C LEU A 179 16.21 8.00 4.82
N ILE A 180 15.95 8.54 6.01
CA ILE A 180 15.71 7.72 7.19
C ILE A 180 14.36 6.99 7.07
N GLY A 181 13.29 7.68 6.68
CA GLY A 181 11.97 7.09 6.52
C GLY A 181 11.91 6.07 5.38
N GLY A 182 12.40 6.45 4.20
CA GLY A 182 12.28 5.67 2.97
C GLY A 182 13.36 4.61 2.78
N MET A 183 14.64 4.93 3.02
CA MET A 183 15.75 4.01 2.73
C MET A 183 16.30 3.26 3.95
N ILE A 184 15.94 3.64 5.18
CA ILE A 184 16.29 2.90 6.39
C ILE A 184 15.07 2.16 6.91
N PHE A 185 14.04 2.87 7.35
CA PHE A 185 12.85 2.24 7.90
C PHE A 185 11.99 1.52 6.85
N GLY A 186 12.02 1.96 5.58
CA GLY A 186 11.32 1.29 4.48
C GLY A 186 11.79 -0.17 4.31
N PRO A 187 13.09 -0.41 4.03
CA PRO A 187 13.66 -1.75 3.99
C PRO A 187 13.42 -2.61 5.22
N ILE A 188 13.51 -2.02 6.42
CA ILE A 188 13.26 -2.75 7.67
C ILE A 188 11.79 -3.19 7.74
N MET A 189 10.85 -2.29 7.46
CA MET A 189 9.42 -2.61 7.39
C MET A 189 9.16 -3.70 6.35
N GLN A 190 9.80 -3.62 5.19
CA GLN A 190 9.67 -4.58 4.12
C GLN A 190 10.19 -5.97 4.52
N LYS A 191 11.30 -6.03 5.27
CA LYS A 191 11.82 -7.29 5.81
C LYS A 191 10.80 -7.96 6.73
N PHE A 192 10.15 -7.21 7.62
CA PHE A 192 9.08 -7.75 8.46
C PHE A 192 7.85 -8.19 7.64
N ALA A 193 7.44 -7.38 6.66
CA ALA A 193 6.22 -7.63 5.91
C ALA A 193 6.36 -8.74 4.85
N PHE A 194 7.52 -8.88 4.22
CA PHE A 194 7.73 -9.68 2.99
C PHE A 194 9.05 -10.49 3.00
N ASN A 195 9.77 -10.53 4.11
CA ASN A 195 11.06 -11.21 4.26
C ASN A 195 12.18 -10.72 3.32
N ALA A 196 12.03 -9.55 2.69
CA ALA A 196 13.02 -8.94 1.80
C ALA A 196 13.35 -7.51 2.24
N TYR A 197 14.63 -7.12 2.25
CA TYR A 197 15.05 -5.76 2.60
C TYR A 197 14.86 -4.77 1.44
N TRP A 198 15.06 -5.21 0.21
CA TRP A 198 14.95 -4.34 -0.96
C TRP A 198 14.55 -5.19 -2.15
N THR A 199 13.53 -4.75 -2.88
CA THR A 199 13.06 -5.41 -4.10
C THR A 199 13.09 -4.48 -5.31
N GLY A 200 13.57 -3.25 -5.15
CA GLY A 200 13.84 -2.31 -6.24
C GLY A 200 15.16 -2.58 -6.96
N TRP A 201 15.43 -1.79 -7.99
CA TRP A 201 16.68 -1.77 -8.73
C TRP A 201 17.86 -1.42 -7.79
N PRO A 202 19.04 -2.04 -7.95
CA PRO A 202 19.40 -3.01 -8.98
C PRO A 202 19.03 -4.47 -8.67
N ALA A 203 18.54 -4.77 -7.46
CA ALA A 203 18.27 -6.15 -7.02
C ALA A 203 16.93 -6.73 -7.52
N GLY A 204 16.00 -5.88 -7.96
CA GLY A 204 14.69 -6.29 -8.45
C GLY A 204 13.95 -5.17 -9.20
N HIS A 205 12.63 -5.31 -9.30
CA HIS A 205 11.76 -4.45 -10.11
C HIS A 205 10.61 -3.80 -9.33
N ASP A 206 10.63 -3.81 -7.99
CA ASP A 206 9.58 -3.19 -7.18
C ASP A 206 9.54 -1.68 -7.42
N LEU A 207 8.39 -1.26 -7.92
CA LEU A 207 8.15 0.13 -8.30
C LEU A 207 8.16 1.06 -7.08
N THR A 208 7.75 0.57 -5.91
CA THR A 208 7.65 1.35 -4.66
C THR A 208 9.04 1.76 -4.17
N ASP A 209 9.97 0.81 -4.19
CA ASP A 209 11.37 0.99 -3.82
C ASP A 209 12.05 1.96 -4.81
N ASN A 210 11.88 1.72 -6.11
CA ASN A 210 12.46 2.53 -7.18
C ASN A 210 12.03 3.99 -7.12
N LYS A 211 10.74 4.23 -6.94
CA LYS A 211 10.19 5.57 -6.82
C LYS A 211 10.77 6.34 -5.63
N THR A 212 10.91 5.67 -4.49
CA THR A 212 11.49 6.26 -3.28
C THR A 212 12.96 6.60 -3.49
N ALA A 213 13.73 5.70 -4.11
CA ALA A 213 15.12 5.94 -4.48
C ALA A 213 15.28 7.13 -5.45
N VAL A 214 14.46 7.20 -6.50
CA VAL A 214 14.46 8.34 -7.44
C VAL A 214 14.19 9.65 -6.70
N SER A 215 13.15 9.70 -5.88
CA SER A 215 12.84 10.90 -5.09
C SER A 215 14.01 11.31 -4.20
N LEU A 216 14.67 10.35 -3.54
CA LEU A 216 15.82 10.63 -2.69
C LEU A 216 17.02 11.16 -3.49
N ILE A 217 17.35 10.58 -4.64
CA ILE A 217 18.46 11.03 -5.49
C ILE A 217 18.24 12.49 -5.89
N PHE A 218 17.03 12.85 -6.31
CA PHE A 218 16.71 14.25 -6.64
C PHE A 218 16.84 15.18 -5.44
N TRP A 219 16.46 14.76 -4.24
CA TRP A 219 16.65 15.54 -3.03
C TRP A 219 18.11 15.71 -2.63
N ILE A 220 18.94 14.67 -2.77
CA ILE A 220 20.38 14.74 -2.53
C ILE A 220 21.01 15.75 -3.49
N VAL A 221 20.71 15.65 -4.80
CA VAL A 221 21.21 16.57 -5.82
C VAL A 221 20.75 18.00 -5.54
N ALA A 222 19.46 18.20 -5.26
CA ALA A 222 18.91 19.51 -4.96
C ALA A 222 19.56 20.15 -3.72
N TRP A 223 19.76 19.39 -2.66
CA TRP A 223 20.41 19.87 -1.45
C TRP A 223 21.87 20.24 -1.69
N ILE A 224 22.66 19.38 -2.36
CA ILE A 224 24.08 19.66 -2.68
C ILE A 224 24.20 20.96 -3.49
N ILE A 225 23.35 21.12 -4.51
CA ILE A 225 23.40 22.29 -5.40
C ILE A 225 23.03 23.57 -4.64
N VAL A 226 21.93 23.55 -3.89
CA VAL A 226 21.44 24.75 -3.17
C VAL A 226 22.30 25.09 -1.97
N ARG A 227 22.97 24.10 -1.34
CA ARG A 227 23.99 24.32 -0.31
C ARG A 227 25.17 25.12 -0.86
N LYS A 228 25.61 24.86 -2.09
CA LYS A 228 26.70 25.59 -2.75
C LYS A 228 26.25 26.93 -3.33
N ASN A 229 25.08 26.97 -3.95
CA ASN A 229 24.52 28.18 -4.56
C ASN A 229 23.01 28.26 -4.31
N PRO A 230 22.58 29.02 -3.29
CA PRO A 230 21.16 29.18 -2.95
C PRO A 230 20.29 29.78 -4.06
N GLN A 231 20.88 30.41 -5.07
CA GLN A 231 20.13 30.97 -6.21
C GLN A 231 19.61 29.88 -7.15
N LYS A 232 20.22 28.68 -7.16
CA LYS A 232 19.81 27.53 -7.99
C LYS A 232 18.57 26.79 -7.45
N ARG A 233 17.57 27.56 -7.01
CA ARG A 233 16.32 27.10 -6.39
C ARG A 233 15.44 26.21 -7.28
N GLY A 234 15.65 26.24 -8.59
CA GLY A 234 14.94 25.39 -9.55
C GLY A 234 15.10 23.89 -9.26
N TRP A 235 16.24 23.47 -8.70
CA TRP A 235 16.47 22.07 -8.33
C TRP A 235 15.59 21.60 -7.16
N VAL A 236 15.32 22.47 -6.19
CA VAL A 236 14.42 22.15 -5.07
C VAL A 236 12.97 22.08 -5.55
N LEU A 237 12.59 22.97 -6.47
CA LEU A 237 11.26 22.92 -7.07
C LEU A 237 11.08 21.64 -7.90
N ALA A 238 12.08 21.25 -8.70
CA ALA A 238 12.07 20.00 -9.45
C ALA A 238 11.98 18.77 -8.53
N ALA A 239 12.79 18.71 -7.46
CA ALA A 239 12.75 17.61 -6.49
C ALA A 239 11.38 17.51 -5.78
N CYS A 240 10.77 18.64 -5.42
CA CYS A 240 9.42 18.69 -4.85
C CYS A 240 8.38 18.15 -5.83
N ILE A 241 8.40 18.58 -7.09
CA ILE A 241 7.47 18.11 -8.14
C ILE A 241 7.64 16.61 -8.37
N ILE A 242 8.88 16.12 -8.44
CA ILE A 242 9.17 14.69 -8.63
C ILE A 242 8.67 13.87 -7.45
N GLN A 243 8.91 14.32 -6.22
CA GLN A 243 8.39 13.62 -5.05
C GLN A 243 6.85 13.60 -5.03
N LEU A 244 6.20 14.72 -5.36
CA LEU A 244 4.74 14.76 -5.50
C LEU A 244 4.24 13.78 -6.56
N ALA A 245 4.86 13.77 -7.75
CA ALA A 245 4.52 12.85 -8.83
C ALA A 245 4.69 11.38 -8.40
N VAL A 246 5.80 11.06 -7.73
CA VAL A 246 6.06 9.73 -7.16
C VAL A 246 4.95 9.30 -6.21
N TYR A 247 4.53 10.18 -5.31
CA TYR A 247 3.51 9.89 -4.31
C TYR A 247 2.08 9.83 -4.88
N LEU A 248 1.83 10.40 -6.06
CA LEU A 248 0.55 10.29 -6.76
C LEU A 248 0.38 8.95 -7.47
N ILE A 249 1.46 8.22 -7.72
CA ILE A 249 1.37 6.87 -8.27
C ILE A 249 1.04 5.91 -7.12
N PRO A 250 -0.08 5.18 -7.15
CA PRO A 250 -0.50 4.34 -6.03
C PRO A 250 0.59 3.36 -5.58
N HIS A 251 0.72 3.19 -4.27
CA HIS A 251 1.71 2.28 -3.68
C HIS A 251 1.40 0.84 -4.04
N SER A 252 2.44 0.02 -4.23
CA SER A 252 2.31 -1.44 -4.35
C SER A 252 1.48 -1.96 -5.54
N VAL A 253 1.27 -1.17 -6.60
CA VAL A 253 0.71 -1.67 -7.87
C VAL A 253 1.62 -2.74 -8.51
N LEU A 254 2.92 -2.72 -8.18
CA LEU A 254 3.94 -3.69 -8.56
C LEU A 254 4.91 -3.94 -7.39
N GLY A 255 4.35 -4.23 -6.21
CA GLY A 255 5.14 -4.55 -5.01
C GLY A 255 5.64 -6.00 -5.00
N SER A 256 6.53 -6.34 -4.06
CA SER A 256 7.08 -7.71 -3.90
C SER A 256 6.00 -8.81 -3.99
N GLU A 257 6.20 -9.78 -4.88
CA GLU A 257 5.21 -10.81 -5.21
C GLU A 257 5.91 -12.14 -5.48
N ILE A 258 5.33 -13.24 -4.99
CA ILE A 258 5.79 -14.60 -5.31
C ILE A 258 5.12 -15.04 -6.62
N ASP A 259 5.93 -15.45 -7.59
CA ASP A 259 5.47 -16.12 -8.79
C ASP A 259 5.44 -17.64 -8.54
N PHE A 260 4.24 -18.22 -8.48
CA PHE A 260 4.05 -19.65 -8.26
C PHE A 260 4.12 -20.47 -9.55
N THR A 261 4.36 -19.84 -10.72
CA THR A 261 4.64 -20.56 -11.97
C THR A 261 6.10 -21.03 -12.07
N GLN A 262 7.00 -20.38 -11.32
CA GLN A 262 8.42 -20.71 -11.31
C GLN A 262 8.76 -21.72 -10.21
N PRO A 263 9.73 -22.63 -10.43
CA PRO A 263 10.23 -23.50 -9.37
C PRO A 263 10.83 -22.64 -8.24
N GLN A 264 10.32 -22.81 -7.02
CA GLN A 264 10.75 -22.04 -5.86
C GLN A 264 12.16 -22.49 -5.43
N PHE A 265 13.20 -21.82 -5.93
CA PHE A 265 14.52 -21.89 -5.30
C PHE A 265 14.44 -21.10 -3.99
N HIS A 266 14.14 -21.79 -2.88
CA HIS A 266 14.44 -21.26 -1.56
C HIS A 266 15.96 -21.09 -1.48
N GLN A 267 16.45 -19.85 -1.57
CA GLN A 267 17.81 -19.55 -1.10
C GLN A 267 17.76 -19.50 0.43
N PRO A 268 18.67 -20.21 1.11
CA PRO A 268 18.70 -20.34 2.57
C PRO A 268 18.90 -19.01 3.29
#